data_AF-A0A2N6LP82-F1
#
_entry.id   AF-A0A2N6LP82-F1
#
_cell.length_a   1.000
_cell.length_b   1.000
_cell.length_c   1.000
_cell.angle_alpha   90.00
_cell.angle_beta   90.00
_cell.angle_gamma   90.00
#
_symmetry.space_group_name_H-M   'P 1'
#
loop_
_entity.id
_entity.type
_entity.pdbx_description
1 polymer ?
#
loop_
_entity_poly.entity_id
_entity_poly.type
_entity_poly.pdbx_seq_one_letter_code
_entity_poly.pdbx_strand_id
1 'polypeptide(L)'
;MEIYLVFVDAVLNSNKFWSAKVSGNNLTVEWGRIGYNSQQKIHFCSSHQQAVAKFNHIVTEKKAKGYRESQPQMDSSDVSEIRRAIQLLDILRPYVANRNFNDK
;
A
#
# COMPACT_ATOMS: atom_id res chain seq x y z
N MET A 1 1.65 15.65 2.90
CA MET A 1 1.30 14.38 3.58
C MET A 1 0.47 13.55 2.62
N GLU A 2 0.88 12.31 2.37
CA GLU A 2 0.17 11.39 1.49
C GLU A 2 0.29 9.96 2.00
N ILE A 3 -0.64 9.10 1.62
CA ILE A 3 -0.66 7.68 1.99
C ILE A 3 -1.35 6.88 0.89
N TYR A 4 -0.89 5.65 0.70
CA TYR A 4 -1.53 4.68 -0.17
C TYR A 4 -1.84 3.43 0.64
N LEU A 5 -3.10 3.00 0.59
CA LEU A 5 -3.62 1.88 1.34
C LEU A 5 -4.22 0.85 0.40
N VAL A 6 -4.00 -0.43 0.70
CA VAL A 6 -4.53 -1.56 -0.07
C VAL A 6 -5.35 -2.47 0.85
N PHE A 7 -6.43 -3.00 0.30
CA PHE A 7 -7.24 -4.04 0.91
C PHE A 7 -7.36 -5.21 -0.06
N VAL A 8 -6.85 -6.37 0.35
CA VAL A 8 -6.92 -7.63 -0.41
C VAL A 8 -7.66 -8.67 0.40
N ASP A 9 -8.67 -9.28 -0.22
CA ASP A 9 -9.37 -10.45 0.30
C ASP A 9 -9.70 -11.36 -0.89
N ALA A 10 -9.02 -12.51 -0.95
CA ALA A 10 -9.17 -13.46 -2.05
C ALA A 10 -10.53 -14.17 -2.01
N VAL A 11 -11.09 -14.42 -0.82
CA VAL A 11 -12.37 -15.11 -0.65
C VAL A 11 -13.51 -14.24 -1.18
N LEU A 12 -13.44 -12.93 -0.92
CA LEU A 12 -14.43 -11.96 -1.36
C LEU A 12 -14.09 -11.28 -2.70
N ASN A 13 -13.04 -11.73 -3.39
CA ASN A 13 -12.50 -11.11 -4.62
C ASN A 13 -12.33 -9.58 -4.49
N SER A 14 -11.87 -9.13 -3.33
CA SER A 14 -11.53 -7.72 -3.07
C SER A 14 -10.08 -7.49 -3.40
N ASN A 15 -9.83 -6.54 -4.31
CA ASN A 15 -8.50 -6.00 -4.57
C ASN A 15 -8.62 -4.49 -4.77
N LYS A 16 -8.68 -3.76 -3.67
CA LYS A 16 -9.03 -2.34 -3.64
C LYS A 16 -7.86 -1.52 -3.17
N PHE A 17 -7.75 -0.31 -3.70
CA PHE A 17 -6.88 0.71 -3.15
C PHE A 17 -7.67 1.92 -2.67
N TRP A 18 -7.03 2.66 -1.79
CA TRP A 18 -7.46 3.97 -1.34
C TRP A 18 -6.20 4.81 -1.09
N SER A 19 -6.15 6.02 -1.64
CA SER A 19 -5.07 6.95 -1.41
C SER A 19 -5.62 8.29 -0.94
N ALA A 20 -4.79 9.03 -0.22
CA ALA A 20 -5.11 10.38 0.17
C ALA A 20 -3.89 11.27 0.18
N LYS A 21 -4.08 12.54 -0.16
CA LYS A 21 -3.05 13.57 -0.19
C LYS A 21 -3.61 14.89 0.32
N VAL A 22 -2.92 15.49 1.28
CA VAL A 22 -3.20 16.85 1.75
C VAL A 22 -2.32 17.84 0.99
N SER A 23 -2.96 18.79 0.33
CA SER A 23 -2.34 19.89 -0.43
C SER A 23 -2.96 21.21 0.00
N GLY A 24 -2.22 22.03 0.75
CA GLY A 24 -2.77 23.26 1.34
C GLY A 24 -3.92 22.96 2.31
N ASN A 25 -5.08 23.56 2.09
CA ASN A 25 -6.31 23.32 2.85
C ASN A 25 -7.19 22.20 2.28
N ASN A 26 -6.73 21.50 1.24
CA ASN A 26 -7.52 20.50 0.56
C ASN A 26 -7.02 19.09 0.86
N LEU A 27 -7.95 18.16 1.00
CA LEU A 27 -7.69 16.74 1.09
C LEU A 27 -8.24 16.07 -0.18
N THR A 28 -7.33 15.60 -1.03
CA THR A 28 -7.68 14.80 -2.21
C THR A 28 -7.66 13.33 -1.83
N VAL A 29 -8.72 12.61 -2.17
CA VAL A 29 -8.88 11.19 -1.90
C VAL A 29 -9.15 10.49 -3.23
N GLU A 30 -8.52 9.35 -3.46
CA GLU A 30 -8.70 8.53 -4.65
C GLU A 30 -8.89 7.06 -4.24
N TRP A 31 -9.74 6.33 -4.96
CA TRP A 31 -10.01 4.93 -4.65
C TRP A 31 -10.47 4.17 -5.89
N GLY A 32 -10.33 2.85 -5.84
CA GLY A 32 -10.78 1.99 -6.92
C GLY A 32 -10.37 0.55 -6.73
N ARG A 33 -10.67 -0.27 -7.74
CA ARG A 33 -10.09 -1.60 -7.86
C ARG A 33 -8.69 -1.44 -8.49
N ILE A 34 -7.69 -2.13 -7.96
CA ILE A 34 -6.32 -2.07 -8.49
C ILE A 34 -6.32 -2.60 -9.93
N GLY A 35 -5.70 -1.85 -10.85
CA GLY A 35 -5.67 -2.15 -12.28
C GLY A 35 -6.86 -1.62 -13.10
N TYR A 36 -7.77 -0.85 -12.49
CA TYR A 36 -8.94 -0.27 -13.14
C TYR A 36 -8.97 1.26 -12.97
N ASN A 37 -9.83 1.93 -13.75
CA ASN A 37 -10.07 3.36 -13.59
C ASN A 37 -10.49 3.70 -12.16
N SER A 38 -9.88 4.75 -11.63
CA SER A 38 -10.10 5.22 -10.27
C SER A 38 -11.23 6.23 -10.19
N GLN A 39 -11.70 6.46 -8.96
CA GLN A 39 -12.59 7.56 -8.60
C GLN A 39 -11.85 8.50 -7.66
N GLN A 40 -12.15 9.79 -7.74
CA GLN A 40 -11.50 10.82 -6.94
C GLN A 40 -12.53 11.76 -6.31
N LYS A 41 -12.21 12.26 -5.12
CA LYS A 41 -12.96 13.32 -4.43
C LYS A 41 -12.01 14.29 -3.76
N ILE A 42 -12.28 15.58 -3.91
CA ILE A 42 -11.59 16.66 -3.22
C ILE A 42 -12.47 17.14 -2.06
N HIS A 43 -11.91 17.18 -0.87
CA HIS A 43 -12.50 17.77 0.31
C HIS A 43 -11.85 19.12 0.58
N PHE A 44 -12.58 20.20 0.30
CA PHE A 44 -12.19 21.55 0.68
C PHE A 44 -12.37 21.72 2.19
N CYS A 45 -11.30 22.10 2.88
CA CYS A 45 -11.34 22.41 4.32
C CYS A 45 -11.01 23.89 4.54
N SER A 46 -11.41 24.43 5.69
CA SER A 46 -11.19 25.85 6.00
C SER A 46 -9.73 26.17 6.32
N SER A 47 -8.93 25.17 6.71
CA SER A 47 -7.50 25.35 7.01
C SER A 47 -6.71 24.07 6.75
N HIS A 48 -5.38 24.21 6.65
CA HIS A 48 -4.47 23.06 6.55
C HIS A 48 -4.61 22.10 7.73
N GLN A 49 -4.72 22.63 8.96
CA GLN A 49 -4.87 21.81 10.16
C GLN A 49 -6.16 20.97 10.13
N GLN A 50 -7.27 21.53 9.62
CA GLN A 50 -8.50 20.75 9.44
C GLN A 50 -8.36 19.66 8.37
N ALA A 51 -7.65 19.94 7.28
CA ALA A 51 -7.37 18.93 6.25
C ALA A 51 -6.51 17.77 6.81
N VAL A 52 -5.51 18.09 7.64
CA VAL A 52 -4.67 17.10 8.34
C VAL A 52 -5.48 16.28 9.34
N ALA A 53 -6.33 16.92 10.16
CA ALA A 53 -7.19 16.21 11.11
C ALA A 53 -8.15 15.26 10.41
N LYS A 54 -8.78 15.72 9.31
CA LYS A 54 -9.67 14.89 8.49
C LYS A 54 -8.93 13.73 7.84
N PHE A 55 -7.73 13.97 7.32
CA PHE A 55 -6.87 12.92 6.77
C PHE A 55 -6.61 11.84 7.82
N ASN A 56 -6.12 12.21 9.01
CA ASN A 56 -5.78 11.26 10.07
C ASN A 56 -6.99 10.45 10.53
N HIS A 57 -8.15 11.08 10.64
CA HIS A 57 -9.40 10.42 10.99
C HIS A 57 -9.78 9.34 9.96
N ILE A 58 -9.83 9.69 8.67
CA ILE A 58 -10.20 8.73 7.61
C ILE A 58 -9.16 7.60 7.49
N VAL A 59 -7.87 7.92 7.63
CA VAL A 59 -6.80 6.90 7.63
C VAL A 59 -7.00 5.88 8.74
N THR A 60 -7.32 6.35 9.95
CA THR A 60 -7.58 5.48 11.10
C THR A 60 -8.78 4.56 10.84
N GLU A 61 -9.88 5.11 10.31
CA GLU A 61 -11.05 4.32 9.93
C GLU A 61 -10.75 3.27 8.86
N LYS A 62 -9.95 3.62 7.84
CA LYS A 62 -9.57 2.68 6.77
C LYS A 62 -8.71 1.55 7.31
N LYS A 63 -7.73 1.86 8.17
CA LYS A 63 -6.90 0.86 8.85
C LYS A 63 -7.74 -0.09 9.71
N ALA A 64 -8.72 0.44 10.44
CA ALA A 64 -9.67 -0.36 11.22
C ALA A 64 -10.50 -1.32 10.34
N LYS A 65 -10.78 -0.94 9.09
CA LYS A 65 -11.46 -1.78 8.08
C LYS A 65 -10.53 -2.81 7.41
N GLY A 66 -9.29 -2.95 7.86
CA GLY A 66 -8.35 -3.94 7.36
C GLY A 66 -7.47 -3.48 6.21
N TYR A 67 -7.56 -2.21 5.79
CA TYR A 67 -6.59 -1.67 4.83
C TYR A 67 -5.18 -1.65 5.44
N ARG A 68 -4.17 -1.83 4.60
CA ARG A 68 -2.75 -1.84 4.96
C ARG A 68 -1.99 -0.85 4.11
N GLU A 69 -0.96 -0.23 4.69
CA GLU A 69 -0.08 0.68 3.94
C GLU A 69 0.67 -0.08 2.84
N SER A 70 0.81 0.57 1.69
CA SER A 70 1.53 0.09 0.53
C SER A 70 2.05 1.28 -0.28
N GLN A 71 2.64 1.02 -1.43
CA GLN A 71 3.05 2.04 -2.40
C GLN A 71 2.11 2.00 -3.63
N PRO A 72 1.78 3.17 -4.22
CA PRO A 72 0.90 3.25 -5.39
C PRO A 72 1.49 2.56 -6.63
N GLN A 73 2.81 2.48 -6.68
CA GLN A 73 3.59 1.77 -7.68
C GLN A 73 4.67 1.01 -6.93
N MET A 74 4.85 -0.27 -7.24
CA MET A 74 6.20 -0.83 -7.12
C MET A 74 6.95 -0.12 -8.23
N ASP A 75 7.78 0.88 -7.90
CA ASP A 75 8.79 1.37 -8.82
C ASP A 75 9.38 0.14 -9.47
N SER A 76 9.32 0.05 -10.82
CA SER A 76 9.68 -1.15 -11.57
C SER A 76 10.88 -1.79 -10.89
N SER A 77 10.68 -2.89 -10.14
CA SER A 77 11.77 -3.45 -9.35
C SER A 77 12.89 -3.60 -10.34
N ASP A 78 13.99 -2.88 -10.08
CA ASP A 78 15.13 -2.92 -10.97
C ASP A 78 15.38 -4.40 -11.21
N VAL A 79 15.57 -4.80 -12.46
CA VAL A 79 15.71 -6.22 -12.80
C VAL A 79 16.82 -6.85 -11.93
N SER A 80 17.75 -6.03 -11.44
CA SER A 80 18.72 -6.34 -10.39
C SER A 80 18.11 -6.89 -9.09
N GLU A 81 17.05 -6.29 -8.54
CA GLU A 81 16.35 -6.75 -7.33
C GLU A 81 15.64 -8.09 -7.54
N ILE A 82 14.97 -8.26 -8.69
CA ILE A 82 14.32 -9.53 -9.04
C ILE A 82 15.37 -10.64 -9.15
N ARG A 83 16.49 -10.37 -9.83
CA ARG A 83 17.63 -11.30 -9.92
C ARG A 83 18.21 -11.60 -8.56
N ARG A 84 18.34 -10.60 -7.69
CA ARG A 84 18.84 -10.78 -6.32
C ARG A 84 17.91 -11.65 -5.49
N ALA A 85 16.60 -11.46 -5.60
CA ALA A 85 15.60 -12.29 -4.94
C ALA A 85 15.67 -13.74 -5.42
N ILE A 86 15.79 -13.98 -6.73
CA ILE A 86 15.98 -15.34 -7.28
C ILE A 86 17.26 -15.99 -6.74
N GLN A 87 18.39 -15.27 -6.73
CA GLN A 87 19.64 -15.78 -6.16
C GLN A 87 19.51 -16.16 -4.69
N LEU A 88 18.84 -15.33 -3.88
CA LEU A 88 18.60 -15.63 -2.47
C LEU A 88 17.72 -16.89 -2.32
N LEU A 89 16.68 -17.04 -3.14
CA LEU A 89 15.84 -18.24 -3.13
C LEU A 89 16.63 -19.49 -3.54
N ASP A 90 17.53 -19.39 -4.52
CA ASP A 90 18.41 -20.50 -4.92
C ASP A 90 19.35 -20.91 -3.79
N ILE A 91 19.94 -19.93 -3.09
CA ILE A 91 20.81 -20.17 -1.93
C ILE A 91 20.04 -20.86 -0.81
N LEU A 92 18.81 -20.43 -0.53
CA LEU A 92 17.99 -20.96 0.57
C LEU A 92 17.35 -22.31 0.25
N ARG A 93 17.14 -22.63 -1.04
CA ARG A 93 16.46 -23.87 -1.49
C ARG A 93 17.01 -25.16 -0.85
N PRO A 94 18.33 -25.44 -0.81
CA PRO A 94 18.85 -26.66 -0.19
C PRO A 94 18.61 -26.71 1.32
N TYR A 95 18.68 -25.56 2.02
CA TYR A 95 18.44 -25.49 3.46
C TYR A 95 16.98 -25.79 3.81
N VAL A 96 16.04 -25.25 3.03
CA VAL A 96 14.61 -25.54 3.17
C VAL A 96 14.32 -27.01 2.85
N ALA A 97 14.85 -27.53 1.74
CA ALA A 97 14.63 -28.92 1.32
C ALA A 97 15.13 -29.93 2.36
N ASN A 98 16.29 -29.66 2.96
CA ASN A 98 16.91 -30.52 3.96
C ASN A 98 16.49 -30.18 5.42
N ARG A 99 15.60 -29.20 5.60
CA ARG A 99 15.22 -28.63 6.92
C ARG A 99 16.42 -28.25 7.79
N ASN A 100 17.53 -27.85 7.17
CA ASN A 100 18.75 -27.47 7.88
C ASN A 100 18.78 -25.96 8.06
N PHE A 101 18.33 -25.47 9.21
CA PHE A 101 18.25 -24.04 9.53
C PHE A 101 19.29 -23.60 10.58
N ASN A 102 20.29 -24.44 10.86
CA ASN A 102 21.17 -24.28 12.02
C ASN A 102 22.56 -23.71 11.71
N ASP A 103 22.84 -23.30 10.47
CA ASP A 103 24.13 -22.67 10.16
C ASP A 103 24.13 -21.20 10.63
N LYS A 104 24.87 -20.97 11.73
CA LYS A 104 25.25 -19.65 12.25
C LYS A 104 26.52 -19.15 11.60
#